data_AF-A0A9X9AAB1-F1
#
_entry.id   AF-A0A9X9AAB1-F1
#
_cell.length_a   1.000
_cell.length_b   1.000
_cell.length_c   1.000
_cell.angle_alpha   90.00
_cell.angle_beta   90.00
_cell.angle_gamma   90.00
#
_symmetry.space_group_name_H-M   'P 1'
#
loop_
_entity.id
_entity.type
_entity.pdbx_description
1 polymer ?
#
loop_
_entity_poly.entity_id
_entity_poly.type
_entity_poly.pdbx_seq_one_letter_code
_entity_poly.pdbx_strand_id
1 'polypeptide(L)' 'MSNAYEEYMRQMVIPMRQELVRSGFEELTTEEAVTEFMENTSGTTLVVVNSVCGCAAGLARPSAGQAVVRA' A
#
# COMPACT_ATOMS: atom_id res chain seq x y z
N MET A 1 8.27 21.89 -15.55
CA MET A 1 8.60 20.47 -15.75
C MET A 1 8.13 19.57 -14.61
N SER A 2 7.83 20.08 -13.41
CA SER A 2 7.38 19.27 -12.26
C SER A 2 6.01 18.62 -12.46
N ASN A 3 5.00 19.37 -12.89
CA ASN A 3 3.61 18.89 -12.91
C ASN A 3 3.36 17.67 -13.81
N ALA A 4 3.97 17.60 -15.00
CA ALA A 4 3.78 16.47 -15.91
C ALA A 4 4.45 15.18 -15.40
N TYR A 5 5.62 15.29 -14.76
CA TYR A 5 6.30 14.15 -14.16
C TYR A 5 5.53 13.64 -12.95
N GLU A 6 5.07 14.54 -12.07
CA GLU A 6 4.27 14.18 -10.91
C GLU A 6 2.98 13.46 -11.30
N GLU A 7 2.23 13.98 -12.29
CA GLU A 7 1.02 13.31 -12.77
C GLU A 7 1.33 11.96 -13.42
N TYR A 8 2.40 11.87 -14.22
CA TYR A 8 2.82 10.60 -14.81
C TYR A 8 3.11 9.55 -13.73
N MET A 9 3.89 9.93 -12.71
CA MET A 9 4.22 9.05 -11.60
C MET A 9 2.98 8.69 -10.77
N ARG A 10 2.08 9.65 -10.56
CA ARG A 10 0.81 9.44 -9.84
C ARG A 10 -0.04 8.38 -10.55
N GLN A 11 -0.13 8.44 -11.88
CA GLN A 11 -0.83 7.42 -12.68
C GLN A 11 -0.10 6.07 -12.66
N MET A 12 1.22 6.08 -12.78
CA MET A 12 2.04 4.87 -12.85
C MET A 12 1.95 4.01 -11.58
N VAL A 13 1.81 4.62 -10.39
CA VAL A 13 1.73 3.87 -9.13
C VAL A 13 0.33 3.34 -8.80
N ILE A 14 -0.73 3.78 -9.49
CA ILE A 14 -2.11 3.31 -9.27
C ILE A 14 -2.21 1.78 -9.25
N PRO A 15 -1.73 1.02 -10.25
CA PRO A 15 -1.82 -0.44 -10.22
C PRO A 15 -1.12 -1.07 -9.01
N MET A 16 0.00 -0.50 -8.56
CA MET A 16 0.77 -1.01 -7.41
C MET A 16 0.02 -0.81 -6.08
N ARG A 17 -0.75 0.29 -5.96
CA ARG A 17 -1.63 0.55 -4.82
C ARG A 17 -2.84 -0.38 -4.85
N GLN A 18 -3.48 -0.48 -6.01
CA GLN A 18 -4.68 -1.29 -6.21
C GLN A 18 -4.45 -2.79 -5.95
N GLU A 19 -3.25 -3.32 -6.16
CA GLU A 19 -2.92 -4.70 -5.84
C GLU A 19 -3.11 -5.02 -4.33
N LEU A 20 -2.70 -4.11 -3.44
CA LEU A 20 -2.89 -4.25 -2.00
C LEU A 20 -4.33 -3.95 -1.59
N VAL A 21 -4.93 -2.87 -2.12
CA VAL A 21 -6.31 -2.49 -1.78
C VAL A 21 -7.30 -3.61 -2.15
N ARG A 22 -7.14 -4.23 -3.32
CA ARG A 22 -7.96 -5.38 -3.73
C ARG A 22 -7.75 -6.63 -2.86
N SER A 23 -6.63 -6.71 -2.17
CA SER A 23 -6.32 -7.79 -1.22
C SER A 23 -6.80 -7.50 0.20
N GLY A 24 -7.52 -6.37 0.42
CA GLY A 24 -8.10 -6.00 1.72
C GLY A 24 -7.26 -5.04 2.56
N PHE A 25 -6.16 -4.49 2.03
CA PHE A 25 -5.37 -3.49 2.73
C PHE A 25 -6.00 -2.10 2.63
N GLU A 26 -5.99 -1.36 3.73
CA GLU A 26 -6.32 0.06 3.78
C GLU A 26 -5.10 0.91 3.42
N GLU A 27 -5.31 1.99 2.65
CA GLU A 27 -4.25 2.89 2.23
C GLU A 27 -4.22 4.15 3.09
N LEU A 28 -3.10 4.40 3.76
CA LEU A 28 -2.88 5.59 4.58
C LEU A 28 -1.93 6.54 3.85
N THR A 29 -2.45 7.65 3.33
CA THR A 29 -1.70 8.56 2.43
C THR A 29 -1.21 9.85 3.08
N THR A 30 -1.63 10.13 4.31
CA THR A 30 -1.23 11.33 5.06
C THR A 30 -0.73 10.96 6.45
N GLU A 31 0.03 11.87 7.07
CA GLU A 31 0.54 11.70 8.43
C GLU A 31 -0.59 11.58 9.45
N GLU A 32 -1.65 12.36 9.28
CA GLU A 32 -2.82 12.35 10.14
C GLU A 32 -3.55 11.01 10.06
N ALA A 33 -3.76 10.48 8.85
CA ALA A 33 -4.41 9.19 8.66
C ALA A 33 -3.60 8.04 9.30
N VAL A 34 -2.26 8.10 9.21
CA VAL A 34 -1.38 7.14 9.89
C VAL A 34 -1.52 7.25 11.40
N THR A 35 -1.49 8.47 11.94
CA THR A 35 -1.57 8.72 13.38
C THR A 35 -2.91 8.24 13.94
N GLU A 36 -4.01 8.65 13.31
CA GLU A 36 -5.37 8.26 13.69
C GLU A 36 -5.56 6.74 13.65
N PHE A 37 -5.08 6.08 12.58
CA PHE A 37 -5.15 4.62 12.50
C PHE A 37 -4.37 3.95 13.64
N MET A 38 -3.16 4.41 13.93
CA MET A 38 -2.29 3.80 14.94
C MET A 38 -2.80 4.04 16.37
N GLU A 39 -3.46 5.17 16.64
CA GLU A 39 -4.04 5.47 17.96
C GLU A 39 -5.31 4.66 18.24
N ASN A 40 -6.09 4.36 17.19
CA ASN A 40 -7.41 3.74 17.34
C ASN A 40 -7.44 2.25 17.01
N THR A 41 -6.40 1.70 16.36
CA THR A 41 -6.33 0.27 16.06
C THR A 41 -6.15 -0.56 17.33
N SER A 42 -6.76 -1.75 17.36
CA SER A 42 -6.60 -2.73 18.44
C SER A 42 -6.37 -4.13 17.89
N GLY A 43 -5.70 -4.98 18.66
CA GLY A 43 -5.33 -6.32 18.21
C GLY A 43 -4.09 -6.32 17.31
N THR A 44 -4.08 -7.21 16.31
CA THR A 44 -2.92 -7.42 15.43
C THR A 44 -3.14 -6.80 14.06
N THR A 45 -2.19 -5.99 13.61
CA THR A 45 -2.22 -5.36 12.29
C THR A 45 -1.01 -5.78 11.46
N LEU A 46 -1.22 -6.18 10.21
CA LEU A 46 -0.16 -6.35 9.21
C LEU A 46 0.01 -5.04 8.42
N VAL A 47 1.14 -4.36 8.61
CA VAL A 47 1.47 -3.15 7.87
C VAL A 47 2.42 -3.49 6.71
N VAL A 48 2.06 -3.09 5.49
CA VAL A 48 2.90 -3.27 4.29
C VAL A 48 3.42 -1.92 3.83
N VAL A 49 4.73 -1.71 3.99
CA VAL A 49 5.42 -0.56 3.38
C VAL A 49 5.64 -0.87 1.89
N ASN A 50 4.77 -0.33 1.05
CA ASN A 50 4.82 -0.58 -0.39
C ASN A 50 5.97 0.20 -1.07
N SER A 51 6.40 -0.27 -2.25
CA SER A 51 7.39 0.43 -3.08
C SER A 51 7.21 0.12 -4.56
N VAL A 52 7.91 0.88 -5.41
CA VAL A 52 7.92 0.70 -6.87
C VAL A 52 8.94 -0.36 -7.35
N CYS A 53 9.74 -0.91 -6.43
CA CYS A 53 10.80 -1.86 -6.75
C CYS A 53 10.25 -3.21 -7.22
N GLY A 54 11.02 -3.91 -8.05
CA GLY A 54 10.63 -5.23 -8.56
C GLY A 54 10.40 -6.29 -7.48
N CYS A 55 11.09 -6.21 -6.34
CA CYS A 55 10.86 -7.11 -5.20
C CYS A 55 9.49 -6.89 -4.55
N ALA A 56 8.96 -5.67 -4.55
CA ALA A 56 7.61 -5.42 -4.05
C ALA A 56 6.57 -6.08 -4.95
N ALA A 57 6.78 -6.03 -6.26
CA ALA A 57 5.89 -6.65 -7.25
C ALA A 57 5.96 -8.18 -7.27
N GLY A 58 7.17 -8.76 -7.28
CA GLY A 58 7.34 -10.21 -7.41
C GLY A 58 7.23 -11.00 -6.10
N LEU A 59 7.34 -10.33 -4.95
CA LEU A 59 7.46 -11.00 -3.65
C LEU A 59 6.52 -10.40 -2.61
N ALA A 60 6.71 -9.12 -2.25
CA ALA A 60 6.08 -8.56 -1.05
C ALA A 60 4.55 -8.46 -1.16
N ARG A 61 4.02 -7.79 -2.19
CA ARG A 61 2.57 -7.62 -2.37
C ARG A 61 1.85 -8.95 -2.59
N PRO A 62 2.34 -9.87 -3.45
CA PRO A 62 1.72 -11.19 -3.60
C PRO A 62 1.72 -12.00 -2.29
N SER A 63 2.85 -12.00 -1.56
CA SER A 63 2.96 -12.77 -0.31
C SER A 63 2.03 -12.21 0.77
N ALA A 64 1.98 -10.88 0.92
CA ALA A 64 1.10 -10.23 1.89
C ALA A 64 -0.38 -10.51 1.57
N GLY A 65 -0.79 -10.34 0.31
CA GLY A 65 -2.17 -10.64 -0.12
C GLY A 65 -2.55 -12.11 0.07
N GLN A 66 -1.67 -13.05 -0.30
CA GLN A 66 -1.93 -14.47 -0.12
C GLN A 66 -1.96 -14.90 1.35
N ALA A 67 -1.13 -14.28 2.19
CA ALA A 67 -1.07 -14.58 3.62
C ALA A 67 -2.37 -14.19 4.33
N VAL A 68 -2.93 -13.01 4.02
CA VAL A 68 -4.16 -12.52 4.69
C VAL A 68 -5.44 -13.16 4.14
N VAL A 69 -5.48 -13.56 2.87
CA VAL A 69 -6.63 -14.28 2.28
C VAL A 69 -6.82 -15.68 2.87
N ARG A 70 -5.78 -16.26 3.47
CA ARG A 70 -5.79 -17.60 4.07
C ARG A 70 -5.74 -17.58 5.61
N ALA A 71 -5.80 -16.40 6.22
CA ALA A 71 -5.74 -16.21 7.68
C ALA A 71 -7.10 -16.39 8.35
#